data_AF-A0A9E5I420-F1
#
_entry.id   AF-A0A9E5I420-F1
#
_cell.length_a   1.000
_cell.length_b   1.000
_cell.length_c   1.000
_cell.angle_alpha   90.00
_cell.angle_beta   90.00
_cell.angle_gamma   90.00
#
_symmetry.space_group_name_H-M   'P 1'
#
loop_
_entity.id
_entity.type
_entity.pdbx_description
1 polymer ?
#
loop_
_entity_poly.entity_id
_entity_poly.type
_entity_poly.pdbx_seq_one_letter_code
_entity_poly.pdbx_strand_id
1 'polypeptide(L)'
;EILNMLSGGLDKMALDTVRNYDAELADAIQEKMFVFEDFLEIEDRSLQTLLLEVPQDTLVIALKGASPKLREKLFKNMAKRAADGVREDLETRPPVKIQEVEEMQKEIIRVARALAEEGRMIMERGKQGDAFL
;
A
#
# COMPACT_ATOMS: atom_id res chain seq x y z
N GLU A 1 12.21 -6.65 9.13
CA GLU A 1 11.69 -6.38 10.50
C GLU A 1 12.51 -5.32 11.24
N ILE A 2 13.83 -5.46 11.41
CA ILE A 2 14.66 -4.47 12.15
C ILE A 2 14.51 -3.04 11.63
N LEU A 3 14.56 -2.82 10.30
CA LEU A 3 14.40 -1.48 9.73
C LEU A 3 12.98 -0.91 9.90
N ASN A 4 11.96 -1.76 9.96
CA ASN A 4 10.56 -1.33 10.18
C ASN A 4 10.34 -0.80 11.61
N MET A 5 11.27 -1.08 12.52
CA MET A 5 11.25 -0.60 13.91
C MET A 5 12.01 0.71 14.09
N LEU A 6 12.79 1.14 13.09
CA LEU A 6 13.49 2.42 13.12
C LEU A 6 12.49 3.55 12.83
N SER A 7 12.53 4.61 13.63
CA SER A 7 11.62 5.77 13.48
C SER A 7 12.42 7.08 13.41
N GLY A 8 11.77 8.15 12.95
CA GLY A 8 12.38 9.49 12.90
C GLY A 8 13.40 9.69 11.78
N GLY A 9 13.30 8.95 10.67
CA GLY A 9 14.20 9.09 9.50
C GLY A 9 15.48 8.25 9.56
N LEU A 10 15.71 7.51 10.65
CA LEU A 10 16.83 6.56 10.78
C LEU A 10 16.69 5.36 9.83
N ASP A 11 15.46 4.97 9.51
CA ASP A 11 15.11 3.98 8.51
C ASP A 11 15.61 4.40 7.11
N LYS A 12 15.36 5.66 6.72
CA LYS A 12 15.85 6.21 5.44
C LYS A 12 17.37 6.30 5.40
N MET A 13 18.01 6.80 6.47
CA MET A 13 19.48 6.87 6.52
C MET A 13 20.15 5.49 6.47
N ALA A 14 19.56 4.50 7.16
CA ALA A 14 20.05 3.13 7.12
C ALA A 14 19.87 2.53 5.72
N LEU A 15 18.72 2.75 5.08
CA LEU A 15 18.46 2.28 3.72
C LEU A 15 19.39 2.94 2.69
N ASP A 16 19.65 4.25 2.81
CA ASP A 16 20.59 4.98 1.95
C ASP A 16 22.02 4.47 2.12
N THR A 17 22.40 4.13 3.37
CA THR A 17 23.70 3.51 3.63
C THR A 17 23.78 2.16 2.93
N VAL A 18 22.77 1.30 3.06
CA VAL A 18 22.74 0.00 2.36
C VAL A 18 22.78 0.21 0.85
N ARG A 19 22.02 1.16 0.30
CA ARG A 19 21.98 1.45 -1.14
C ARG A 19 23.33 1.87 -1.71
N ASN A 20 24.16 2.57 -0.94
CA ASN A 20 25.52 2.93 -1.35
C ASN A 20 26.47 1.74 -1.46
N TYR A 21 26.21 0.64 -0.74
CA TYR A 21 27.00 -0.60 -0.81
C TYR A 21 26.40 -1.62 -1.77
N ASP A 22 25.08 -1.75 -1.77
CA ASP A 22 24.33 -2.72 -2.56
C ASP A 22 22.91 -2.18 -2.82
N ALA A 23 22.70 -1.68 -4.02
CA ALA A 23 21.42 -1.12 -4.45
C ALA A 23 20.33 -2.19 -4.57
N GLU A 24 20.67 -3.39 -5.03
CA GLU A 24 19.71 -4.49 -5.21
C GLU A 24 19.21 -5.00 -3.85
N LEU A 25 20.11 -5.10 -2.87
CA LEU A 25 19.74 -5.41 -1.49
C LEU A 25 18.88 -4.31 -0.86
N ALA A 26 19.22 -3.03 -1.07
CA ALA A 26 18.40 -1.93 -0.56
C ALA A 26 16.99 -1.95 -1.14
N ASP A 27 16.86 -2.19 -2.43
CA ASP A 27 15.56 -2.28 -3.09
C ASP A 27 14.77 -3.49 -2.59
N ALA A 28 15.41 -4.66 -2.45
CA ALA A 28 14.79 -5.85 -1.87
C ALA A 28 14.35 -5.66 -0.41
N ILE A 29 15.10 -4.89 0.38
CA ILE A 29 14.73 -4.51 1.73
C ILE A 29 13.52 -3.58 1.68
N GLN A 30 13.54 -2.54 0.84
CA GLN A 30 12.47 -1.56 0.70
C GLN A 30 11.14 -2.21 0.27
N GLU A 31 11.20 -3.21 -0.62
CA GLU A 31 10.05 -4.04 -1.01
C GLU A 31 9.43 -4.79 0.18
N LYS A 32 10.26 -5.22 1.14
CA LYS A 32 9.81 -5.91 2.36
C LYS A 32 9.36 -4.97 3.47
N MET A 33 9.57 -3.65 3.34
CA MET A 33 9.19 -2.67 4.36
C MET A 33 7.72 -2.25 4.31
N PHE A 34 7.03 -2.46 3.20
CA PHE A 34 5.61 -2.10 3.08
C PHE A 34 4.91 -3.14 2.20
N VAL A 35 4.03 -3.92 2.82
CA VAL A 35 3.18 -4.91 2.18
C VAL A 35 1.76 -4.36 2.02
N PHE A 36 0.96 -5.01 1.18
CA PHE A 36 -0.38 -4.53 0.85
C PHE A 36 -1.31 -4.40 2.07
N GLU A 37 -1.17 -5.30 3.05
CA GLU A 37 -1.96 -5.23 4.30
C GLU A 37 -1.66 -3.99 5.14
N ASP A 38 -0.50 -3.35 4.98
CA ASP A 38 -0.15 -2.15 5.74
C ASP A 38 -1.03 -0.93 5.39
N PHE A 39 -1.76 -0.99 4.26
CA PHE A 39 -2.80 0.00 3.96
C PHE A 39 -3.92 0.05 5.01
N LEU A 40 -4.06 -0.97 5.87
CA LEU A 40 -4.93 -0.93 7.05
C LEU A 40 -4.56 0.19 8.03
N GLU A 41 -3.28 0.54 8.11
CA GLU A 41 -2.74 1.51 9.07
C GLU A 41 -2.59 2.92 8.48
N ILE A 42 -2.89 3.08 7.19
CA ILE A 42 -2.87 4.37 6.50
C ILE A 42 -4.14 5.17 6.80
N GLU A 43 -4.00 6.49 6.92
CA GLU A 43 -5.13 7.39 7.14
C GLU A 43 -6.09 7.43 5.93
N ASP A 44 -7.36 7.67 6.22
CA ASP A 44 -8.44 7.66 5.22
C ASP A 44 -8.19 8.64 4.06
N ARG A 45 -7.66 9.84 4.35
CA ARG A 45 -7.36 10.86 3.32
C ARG A 45 -6.30 10.38 2.34
N SER A 46 -5.23 9.76 2.83
CA SER A 46 -4.16 9.22 2.00
C SER A 46 -4.67 8.06 1.14
N LEU A 47 -5.51 7.18 1.68
CA LEU A 47 -6.15 6.13 0.89
C LEU A 47 -7.08 6.67 -0.19
N GLN A 48 -7.85 7.72 0.08
CA GLN A 48 -8.69 8.37 -0.92
C GLN A 48 -7.87 8.90 -2.10
N THR A 49 -6.72 9.54 -1.83
CA THR A 49 -5.79 9.97 -2.89
C THR A 49 -5.30 8.79 -3.71
N LEU A 50 -4.85 7.72 -3.06
CA LEU A 50 -4.37 6.51 -3.75
C LEU A 50 -5.44 5.91 -4.66
N LEU A 51 -6.66 5.75 -4.14
CA LEU A 51 -7.76 5.08 -4.83
C LEU A 51 -8.28 5.86 -6.05
N LEU A 52 -7.96 7.15 -6.18
CA LEU A 52 -8.24 7.95 -7.38
C LEU A 52 -7.23 7.69 -8.51
N GLU A 53 -6.02 7.24 -8.18
CA GLU A 53 -4.92 7.06 -9.13
C GLU A 53 -4.76 5.59 -9.58
N VAL A 54 -5.30 4.65 -8.81
CA VAL A 54 -5.24 3.22 -9.12
C VAL A 54 -6.31 2.86 -10.16
N PRO A 55 -5.94 2.21 -11.28
CA PRO A 55 -6.90 1.69 -12.25
C PRO A 55 -7.84 0.65 -11.63
N GLN A 56 -9.11 0.68 -12.04
CA GLN A 56 -10.15 -0.22 -11.50
C GLN A 56 -9.78 -1.71 -11.64
N ASP A 57 -9.27 -2.14 -12.79
CA ASP A 57 -8.91 -3.55 -13.02
C ASP A 57 -7.78 -4.02 -12.09
N THR A 58 -6.76 -3.18 -11.90
CA THR A 58 -5.65 -3.41 -10.95
C THR A 58 -6.19 -3.58 -9.54
N LEU A 59 -7.09 -2.69 -9.11
CA LEU A 59 -7.69 -2.75 -7.77
C LEU A 59 -8.52 -4.04 -7.59
N VAL A 60 -9.35 -4.40 -8.58
CA VAL A 60 -10.18 -5.62 -8.52
C VAL A 60 -9.31 -6.88 -8.34
N ILE A 61 -8.24 -7.00 -9.12
CA ILE A 61 -7.33 -8.15 -9.02
C ILE A 61 -6.62 -8.16 -7.64
N ALA A 62 -6.06 -7.03 -7.21
CA ALA A 62 -5.35 -6.93 -5.94
C ALA A 62 -6.23 -7.27 -4.73
N LEU A 63 -7.51 -6.86 -4.77
CA LEU A 63 -8.48 -7.12 -3.70
C LEU A 63 -8.81 -8.61 -3.55
N LYS A 64 -8.59 -9.48 -4.55
CA LYS A 64 -8.81 -10.93 -4.40
C LYS A 64 -7.91 -11.54 -3.31
N GLY A 65 -6.72 -10.99 -3.10
CA GLY A 65 -5.78 -11.41 -2.05
C GLY A 65 -5.85 -10.62 -0.75
N ALA A 66 -6.66 -9.56 -0.69
CA ALA A 66 -6.77 -8.69 0.48
C ALA A 66 -7.59 -9.33 1.60
N SER A 67 -7.24 -9.04 2.86
CA SER A 67 -8.06 -9.39 4.02
C SER A 67 -9.43 -8.70 3.97
N PRO A 68 -10.50 -9.30 4.55
CA PRO A 68 -11.82 -8.67 4.57
C PRO A 68 -11.80 -7.26 5.17
N LYS A 69 -11.01 -7.06 6.23
CA LYS A 69 -10.83 -5.76 6.89
C LYS A 69 -10.23 -4.73 5.95
N LEU A 70 -9.20 -5.12 5.19
CA LEU A 70 -8.57 -4.20 4.23
C LEU A 70 -9.54 -3.84 3.11
N ARG A 71 -10.27 -4.82 2.56
CA ARG A 71 -11.29 -4.57 1.53
C ARG A 71 -12.33 -3.56 2.01
N GLU A 72 -12.87 -3.76 3.21
CA GLU A 72 -13.84 -2.85 3.80
C GLU A 72 -13.29 -1.44 3.96
N LYS A 73 -12.06 -1.30 4.47
CA LYS A 73 -11.39 0.00 4.63
C LYS A 73 -11.18 0.70 3.29
N LEU A 74 -10.75 -0.03 2.26
CA LEU A 74 -10.57 0.53 0.91
C LEU A 74 -11.92 0.97 0.33
N PHE A 75 -12.96 0.12 0.39
CA PHE A 75 -14.29 0.48 -0.09
C PHE A 75 -14.91 1.69 0.64
N LYS A 76 -14.69 1.82 1.95
CA LYS A 76 -15.13 2.99 2.74
C LYS A 76 -14.50 4.30 2.22
N ASN A 77 -13.29 4.21 1.67
CA ASN A 77 -12.53 5.34 1.15
C ASN A 77 -12.71 5.58 -0.35
N MET A 78 -13.65 4.89 -0.99
CA MET A 78 -14.01 5.11 -2.39
C MET A 78 -15.30 5.92 -2.51
N ALA A 79 -15.45 6.64 -3.63
CA ALA A 79 -16.75 7.16 -4.03
C ALA A 79 -17.74 5.99 -4.24
N LYS A 80 -18.99 6.15 -3.79
CA LYS A 80 -20.01 5.08 -3.81
C LYS A 80 -20.09 4.35 -5.16
N ARG A 81 -20.17 5.10 -6.26
CA ARG A 81 -20.25 4.52 -7.62
C ARG A 81 -19.03 3.68 -7.98
N ALA A 82 -17.83 4.13 -7.61
CA ALA A 82 -16.60 3.38 -7.86
C ALA A 82 -16.52 2.11 -7.00
N ALA A 83 -16.92 2.21 -5.73
CA ALA A 83 -17.00 1.06 -4.83
C ALA A 83 -17.98 -0.01 -5.36
N ASP A 84 -19.15 0.42 -5.85
CA ASP A 84 -20.17 -0.47 -6.40
C ASP A 84 -19.65 -1.17 -7.66
N GLY A 85 -19.01 -0.45 -8.59
CA GLY A 85 -18.39 -1.04 -9.78
C GLY A 85 -17.28 -2.05 -9.44
N VAL A 86 -16.40 -1.74 -8.49
CA VAL A 86 -15.36 -2.68 -8.05
C VAL A 86 -15.95 -3.91 -7.38
N ARG A 87 -17.04 -3.78 -6.60
CA ARG A 87 -17.71 -4.94 -5.99
C ARG A 87 -18.31 -5.87 -7.04
N GLU A 88 -19.04 -5.31 -8.00
CA GLU A 88 -19.63 -6.07 -9.11
C GLU A 88 -18.57 -6.81 -9.92
N ASP A 89 -17.49 -6.11 -10.29
CA ASP A 89 -16.37 -6.71 -11.00
C ASP A 89 -15.71 -7.80 -10.14
N LEU A 90 -15.50 -7.56 -8.84
CA LEU A 90 -14.88 -8.53 -7.94
C LEU A 90 -15.71 -9.81 -7.78
N GLU A 91 -17.04 -9.71 -7.77
CA GLU A 91 -17.96 -10.84 -7.68
C GLU A 91 -17.98 -11.66 -8.97
N THR A 92 -17.93 -10.99 -10.13
CA THR A 92 -17.99 -11.64 -11.44
C THR A 92 -16.64 -12.08 -11.98
N ARG A 93 -15.53 -11.53 -11.47
CA ARG A 93 -14.16 -11.83 -11.93
C ARG A 93 -13.83 -13.31 -11.70
N PRO A 94 -13.40 -14.05 -12.74
CA PRO A 94 -12.92 -15.42 -12.62
C PRO A 94 -11.79 -15.57 -11.60
N PRO A 95 -11.49 -16.81 -11.15
CA PRO A 95 -10.32 -17.07 -10.33
C PRO A 95 -9.05 -16.52 -10.98
N VAL A 96 -8.27 -15.76 -10.21
CA VAL A 96 -7.03 -15.14 -10.63
C VAL A 96 -5.85 -15.90 -10.00
N LYS A 97 -4.73 -15.99 -10.71
CA LYS A 97 -3.52 -16.63 -10.17
C LYS A 97 -2.95 -15.79 -9.03
N ILE A 98 -2.41 -16.44 -8.00
CA ILE A 98 -1.79 -15.75 -6.85
C ILE A 98 -0.68 -14.78 -7.31
N GLN A 99 0.14 -15.18 -8.28
CA GLN A 99 1.19 -14.31 -8.84
C GLN A 99 0.64 -13.01 -9.43
N GLU A 100 -0.47 -13.07 -10.16
CA GLU A 100 -1.10 -11.88 -10.75
C GLU A 100 -1.69 -10.97 -9.67
N VAL A 101 -2.22 -11.55 -8.59
CA VAL A 101 -2.66 -10.80 -7.40
C VAL A 101 -1.47 -10.08 -6.75
N GLU A 102 -0.36 -10.77 -6.53
CA GLU A 102 0.85 -10.19 -5.93
C GLU A 102 1.43 -9.08 -6.82
N GLU A 103 1.44 -9.24 -8.14
CA GLU A 103 1.87 -8.23 -9.10
C GLU A 103 1.01 -6.97 -9.01
N MET A 104 -0.31 -7.11 -8.98
CA MET A 104 -1.22 -5.96 -8.87
C MET A 104 -1.14 -5.28 -7.50
N GLN A 105 -0.91 -6.03 -6.43
CA GLN A 105 -0.64 -5.45 -5.11
C GLN A 105 0.65 -4.64 -5.09
N LYS A 106 1.74 -5.16 -5.71
CA LYS A 106 3.00 -4.42 -5.87
C LYS A 106 2.82 -3.15 -6.69
N GLU A 107 2.03 -3.20 -7.75
CA GLU A 107 1.73 -2.03 -8.56
C GLU A 107 1.01 -0.93 -7.75
N ILE A 108 0.04 -1.28 -6.92
CA ILE A 108 -0.62 -0.32 -6.03
C ILE A 108 0.36 0.29 -5.02
N ILE A 109 1.26 -0.52 -4.46
CA ILE A 109 2.31 -0.03 -3.55
C ILE A 109 3.25 0.94 -4.29
N ARG A 110 3.58 0.66 -5.56
CA ARG A 110 4.39 1.55 -6.40
C ARG A 110 3.71 2.89 -6.63
N VAL A 111 2.41 2.90 -6.93
CA VAL A 111 1.61 4.13 -7.05
C VAL A 111 1.60 4.90 -5.73
N ALA A 112 1.37 4.22 -4.60
CA ALA A 112 1.38 4.85 -3.28
C ALA A 112 2.72 5.53 -2.96
N ARG A 113 3.85 4.89 -3.31
CA ARG A 113 5.18 5.46 -3.12
C ARG A 113 5.41 6.70 -3.98
N ALA A 114 5.04 6.65 -5.26
CA ALA A 114 5.14 7.82 -6.12
C ALA A 114 4.33 9.00 -5.57
N LEU A 115 3.09 8.75 -5.10
CA LEU A 115 2.27 9.77 -4.47
C LEU A 115 2.87 10.32 -3.17
N ALA A 116 3.58 9.49 -2.40
CA ALA A 116 4.27 9.91 -1.19
C ALA A 116 5.52 10.75 -1.49
N GLU A 117 6.27 10.40 -2.54
CA GLU A 117 7.41 11.19 -3.04
C GLU A 117 6.95 12.56 -3.57
N GLU A 118 5.76 12.62 -4.19
CA GLU A 118 5.10 13.86 -4.60
C GLU A 118 4.50 14.67 -3.43
N GLY A 119 4.49 14.12 -2.21
CA GLY A 119 3.87 14.76 -1.04
C GLY A 119 2.34 14.79 -1.06
N ARG A 120 1.69 14.00 -1.92
CA ARG A 120 0.23 13.90 -2.06
C ARG A 120 -0.40 12.86 -1.13
N MET A 121 0.43 11.97 -0.58
CA MET A 121 0.04 10.87 0.28
C MET A 121 1.04 10.73 1.44
N ILE A 122 0.57 10.33 2.61
CA ILE A 122 1.42 9.94 3.74
C ILE A 122 1.32 8.41 3.87
N MET A 123 2.46 7.73 3.72
CA MET A 123 2.58 6.26 3.86
C MET A 123 3.04 5.84 5.27
N GLU A 124 3.02 6.75 6.24
CA GLU A 124 3.30 6.40 7.62
C GLU A 124 2.17 5.52 8.17
N ARG A 125 2.56 4.34 8.62
CA ARG A 125 1.70 3.48 9.42
C ARG A 125 1.35 4.24 10.68
N GLY A 126 0.07 4.55 10.88
CA GLY A 126 -0.35 5.30 12.06
C GLY A 126 0.13 4.59 13.32
N LYS A 127 1.08 5.20 14.04
CA LYS A 127 1.37 4.81 15.43
C LYS A 127 0.10 5.09 16.24
N GLN A 128 -0.81 4.12 16.36
CA GLN A 128 -1.75 4.13 17.45
C GLN A 128 -0.95 3.88 18.73
N GLY A 129 -0.64 4.96 19.45
CA GLY A 129 0.02 4.93 20.75
C GLY A 129 1.50 5.29 20.70
N ASP A 130 1.80 6.58 20.48
CA ASP A 130 2.82 7.32 21.25
C ASP A 130 2.77 8.79 20.82
N ALA A 131 1.64 9.42 21.09
CA ALA A 131 1.62 10.86 21.31
C ALA A 131 1.95 11.09 22.79
N PHE A 132 3.25 11.11 23.11
CA PHE A 132 3.70 11.80 24.31
C PHE A 132 3.69 13.30 24.00
N LEU A 133 2.65 13.98 24.47
CA LEU A 133 2.65 15.20 25.28
C LEU A 133 1.21 15.71 25.47
#